data_AF-A0A495KYU2-F1
#
_entry.id   AF-A0A495KYU2-F1
#
_cell.length_a   1.000
_cell.length_b   1.000
_cell.length_c   1.000
_cell.angle_alpha   90.00
_cell.angle_beta   90.00
_cell.angle_gamma   90.00
#
_symmetry.space_group_name_H-M   'P 1'
#
loop_
_entity.id
_entity.type
_entity.pdbx_description
1 polymer ?
#
loop_
_entity_poly.entity_id
_entity_poly.type
_entity_poly.pdbx_seq_one_letter_code
_entity_poly.pdbx_strand_id
1 'polypeptide(L)' 'MEELARLKAKFGDRYIIRCTRRFWIATDRDCDTTTEPTLIENSAAELEAKMRDPGPRVGVPYSSEVLGPRT' A
#
# COMPACT_ATOMS: atom_id res chain seq x y z
N MET A 1 -17.71 7.62 3.18
CA MET A 1 -16.73 8.01 4.23
C MET A 1 -16.67 6.99 5.36
N GLU A 2 -17.78 6.35 5.74
CA GLU A 2 -17.81 5.29 6.76
C GLU A 2 -16.85 4.12 6.45
N GLU A 3 -16.82 3.64 5.21
CA GLU A 3 -15.91 2.57 4.78
C GLU A 3 -14.43 2.95 4.95
N LEU A 4 -14.07 4.20 4.66
CA LEU A 4 -12.71 4.68 4.86
C LEU A 4 -12.33 4.69 6.34
N ALA A 5 -13.24 5.11 7.21
CA ALA A 5 -13.03 5.07 8.65
C ALA A 5 -12.88 3.62 9.16
N ARG A 6 -13.72 2.70 8.66
CA ARG A 6 -13.63 1.27 8.98
C ARG A 6 -12.29 0.67 8.55
N LEU A 7 -11.84 0.92 7.33
CA LEU A 7 -10.57 0.40 6.83
C LEU A 7 -9.39 0.99 7.60
N LYS A 8 -9.43 2.29 7.93
CA LYS A 8 -8.41 2.92 8.78
C LYS A 8 -8.37 2.34 10.18
N ALA A 9 -9.52 2.05 10.79
CA ALA A 9 -9.56 1.42 12.11
C ALA A 9 -9.00 -0.02 12.08
N LYS A 10 -9.26 -0.76 10.99
CA LYS A 10 -8.88 -2.17 10.88
C LYS A 10 -7.43 -2.40 10.43
N PHE A 11 -6.94 -1.59 9.51
CA PHE A 11 -5.64 -1.79 8.85
C PHE A 11 -4.70 -0.59 8.95
N GLY A 12 -5.11 0.47 9.65
CA GLY A 12 -4.35 1.72 9.72
C GLY A 12 -2.98 1.60 10.39
N ASP A 13 -2.75 0.53 11.16
CA ASP A 13 -1.44 0.21 11.72
C ASP A 13 -0.41 -0.10 10.63
N ARG A 14 -0.80 -0.92 9.65
CA ARG A 14 0.07 -1.34 8.54
C ARG A 14 0.00 -0.42 7.33
N TYR A 15 -1.17 0.16 7.05
CA TYR A 15 -1.40 0.91 5.82
C TYR A 15 -1.79 2.37 6.08
N ILE A 16 -1.28 3.25 5.22
CA ILE A 16 -1.82 4.60 5.02
C ILE A 16 -2.92 4.49 3.97
N ILE A 17 -4.17 4.69 4.38
CA ILE A 17 -5.35 4.45 3.53
C ILE A 17 -6.00 5.78 3.15
N ARG A 18 -6.27 5.97 1.87
CA ARG A 18 -6.98 7.14 1.33
C ARG A 18 -7.94 6.74 0.22
N CYS A 19 -9.01 7.51 0.07
CA CYS A 19 -9.96 7.40 -1.02
C CYS A 19 -9.94 8.70 -1.82
N THR A 20 -9.94 8.57 -3.15
CA THR A 20 -10.15 9.68 -4.08
C THR A 20 -11.55 9.55 -4.70
N ARG A 21 -11.91 10.38 -5.70
CA ARG A 21 -13.20 10.24 -6.39
C ARG A 21 -13.33 8.95 -7.22
N ARG A 22 -12.22 8.29 -7.55
CA ARG A 22 -12.19 7.12 -8.44
C ARG A 22 -11.51 5.89 -7.86
N PHE A 23 -10.59 6.08 -6.92
CA PHE A 23 -9.72 5.00 -6.44
C PHE A 23 -9.60 4.99 -4.93
N TRP A 24 -9.51 3.78 -4.41
CA TRP A 24 -9.13 3.43 -3.06
C TRP A 24 -7.67 3.02 -3.07
N ILE A 25 -6.87 3.64 -2.20
CA ILE A 25 -5.42 3.47 -2.19
C ILE A 25 -4.98 3.11 -0.77
N ALA A 26 -4.19 2.04 -0.65
CA ALA A 26 -3.50 1.67 0.59
C ALA A 26 -2.00 1.56 0.32
N THR A 27 -1.20 2.33 1.06
CA THR A 27 0.27 2.26 0.98
C THR A 27 0.79 1.63 2.25
N ASP A 28 1.58 0.56 2.14
CA ASP A 28 2.23 -0.09 3.28
C ASP A 28 3.19 0.91 3.94
N ARG A 29 3.22 0.94 5.27
CA ARG A 29 4.11 1.81 6.03
C ARG A 29 5.53 1.25 6.10
N ASP A 30 5.68 -0.06 5.92
CA ASP A 30 6.98 -0.70 5.83
C ASP A 30 7.57 -0.51 4.42
N CYS A 31 8.67 0.25 4.33
CA CYS A 31 9.36 0.51 3.07
C CYS A 31 10.06 -0.73 2.49
N ASP A 32 10.36 -1.72 3.34
CA ASP A 32 11.09 -2.94 2.99
C ASP A 32 10.15 -4.15 2.84
N THR A 33 8.84 -3.92 2.84
CA THR A 33 7.83 -4.97 2.65
C THR A 33 8.12 -5.81 1.40
N THR A 34 7.95 -7.12 1.53
CA THR A 34 8.10 -8.09 0.43
C THR A 34 6.81 -8.26 -0.39
N THR A 35 5.75 -7.54 -0.01
CA THR A 35 4.44 -7.56 -0.68
C THR A 35 4.18 -6.24 -1.41
N GLU A 36 3.15 -6.17 -2.25
CA GLU A 36 2.76 -4.97 -3.00
C GLU A 36 2.68 -3.74 -2.08
N PRO A 37 3.62 -2.78 -2.19
CA PRO A 37 3.73 -1.68 -1.22
C PRO A 37 2.65 -0.62 -1.42
N THR A 38 2.01 -0.58 -2.59
CA THR A 38 0.87 0.29 -2.88
C THR A 38 -0.20 -0.50 -3.60
N LEU A 39 -1.36 -0.62 -2.97
CA LEU A 39 -2.56 -1.26 -3.48
C LEU A 39 -3.50 -0.16 -4.00
N ILE A 40 -4.07 -0.34 -5.19
CA ILE A 40 -4.98 0.63 -5.82
C ILE A 40 -6.16 -0.15 -6.41
N GLU A 41 -7.36 0.12 -5.92
CA GLU A 41 -8.58 -0.57 -6.35
C GLU A 41 -9.72 0.43 -6.58
N ASN A 42 -10.76 -0.01 -7.30
CA ASN A 42 -11.91 0.85 -7.62
C ASN A 42 -12.92 0.92 -6.47
N SER A 43 -12.91 -0.06 -5.57
CA SER A 43 -13.87 -0.19 -4.47
C SER A 43 -13.20 -0.47 -3.12
N ALA A 44 -13.85 -0.08 -2.03
CA ALA A 44 -13.36 -0.38 -0.67
C ALA A 44 -13.27 -1.89 -0.39
N ALA A 45 -14.22 -2.66 -0.92
CA ALA A 45 -14.26 -4.12 -0.75
C ALA A 45 -13.09 -4.82 -1.48
N GLU A 46 -12.79 -4.38 -2.70
CA GLU A 46 -11.65 -4.88 -3.48
C GLU A 46 -10.33 -4.55 -2.77
N LEU A 47 -10.20 -3.31 -2.28
CA LEU A 47 -9.05 -2.90 -1.49
C LEU A 47 -8.92 -3.74 -0.21
N GLU A 48 -10.00 -3.99 0.54
CA GLU A 48 -9.96 -4.83 1.73
C GLU A 48 -9.54 -6.27 1.45
N ALA A 49 -9.96 -6.84 0.32
CA ALA A 49 -9.54 -8.17 -0.11
C ALA A 49 -8.02 -8.19 -0.37
N LYS A 50 -7.52 -7.21 -1.15
CA LYS A 50 -6.09 -7.06 -1.44
C LYS A 50 -5.24 -6.76 -0.21
N MET A 51 -5.75 -6.01 0.77
CA MET A 51 -5.03 -5.73 2.01
C MET A 51 -4.90 -6.97 2.93
N ARG A 52 -5.77 -7.97 2.78
CA ARG A 52 -5.65 -9.24 3.50
C ARG A 52 -4.64 -10.19 2.86
N ASP A 53 -4.57 -10.17 1.54
CA ASP A 53 -3.68 -11.02 0.75
C ASP A 53 -3.00 -10.18 -0.35
N PRO A 54 -2.02 -9.34 0.02
CA PRO A 54 -1.31 -8.53 -0.96
C PRO A 54 -0.40 -9.44 -1.80
N GLY A 55 -0.29 -9.16 -3.09
CA GLY A 55 0.58 -9.90 -3.99
C GLY A 55 2.06 -9.71 -3.63
N PRO A 56 2.96 -10.48 -4.27
CA PRO A 56 4.39 -10.29 -4.10
C PRO A 56 4.82 -8.92 -4.63
N ARG A 57 5.81 -8.31 -3.99
CA ARG A 57 6.38 -7.06 -4.46
C ARG A 57 7.07 -7.26 -5.80
N VAL A 58 6.65 -6.47 -6.78
CA VAL A 58 7.31 -6.39 -8.09
C VAL A 58 8.34 -5.25 -8.06
N GLY A 59 9.62 -5.61 -7.97
CA GLY A 59 10.74 -4.67 -7.94
C GLY A 59 11.42 -4.55 -6.58
N VAL A 60 12.73 -4.29 -6.59
CA VAL A 60 13.52 -4.12 -5.37
C VAL A 60 13.29 -2.73 -4.76
N PRO A 61 13.31 -2.60 -3.42
CA PRO A 61 13.40 -1.28 -2.79
C PRO A 61 14.55 -0.48 -3.37
N TYR A 62 14.37 0.83 -3.52
CA TYR A 62 15.48 1.71 -3.84
C TYR A 62 16.50 1.65 -2.70
N SER A 63 17.59 0.90 -2.90
CA SER A 63 18.71 0.87 -1.99
C SER A 63 19.73 1.91 -2.47
N SER A 64 20.04 2.87 -1.61
CA SER A 64 21.07 3.88 -1.87
C SER A 64 22.45 3.27 -2.17
N GLU A 65 22.66 2.00 -1.83
CA GLU A 65 23.87 1.21 -2.10
C GLU A 65 23.99 0.73 -3.56
N VAL A 66 22.88 0.69 -4.33
CA VAL A 66 22.87 0.15 -5.71
C VAL A 66 23.31 1.19 -6.74
N LEU A 67 23.17 2.48 -6.43
CA LEU A 67 23.83 3.55 -7.17
C LEU A 67 25.15 3.85 -6.46
N GLY A 68 26.26 3.34 -6.98
CA GLY A 68 27.59 3.82 -6.57
C GLY A 68 27.66 5.36 -6.59
N PRO A 69 28.64 5.96 -5.89
CA PRO A 69 28.69 7.41 -5.71
C PRO A 69 28.57 8.11 -7.06
N ARG A 70 27.63 9.08 -7.15
CA ARG A 70 27.59 10.05 -8.25
C ARG A 70 28.87 10.87 -8.18
N THR A 71 29.91 10.41 -8.87
CA THR A 71 31.08 11.21 -9.24
C THR A 71 30.72 12.17 -10.36
#